data_AF-A0A0J1B072-F1
#
_entry.id   AF-A0A0J1B072-F1
#
_cell.length_a   1.000
_cell.length_b   1.000
_cell.length_c   1.000
_cell.angle_alpha   90.00
_cell.angle_beta   90.00
_cell.angle_gamma   90.00
#
_symmetry.space_group_name_H-M   'P 1'
#
loop_
_entity.id
_entity.type
_entity.pdbx_description
1 polymer ?
#
loop_
_entity_poly.entity_id
_entity_poly.type
_entity_poly.pdbx_seq_one_letter_code
_entity_poly.pdbx_strand_id
1 'polypeptide(L)'
;YRITPIQHPTDGAAFERQPLSRIALTPPLILQLDTWDKDNRLIIPSDALASMVCTITLQAVDGEDRSLVRVPDTDLVVSMLVGSTISTPYEMESQTGHPGVYFVFPDIGVAYPGTFRLKCVLMPLNG
;
A
#
# COMPACT_ATOMS: atom_id res chain seq x y z
N TYR A 1 -12.45 3.97 -11.39
CA TYR A 1 -11.09 4.14 -10.84
C TYR A 1 -10.26 2.92 -11.16
N ARG A 2 -8.99 3.11 -11.51
CA ARG A 2 -7.99 2.04 -11.62
C ARG A 2 -6.77 2.44 -10.81
N ILE A 3 -6.30 1.54 -9.95
CA ILE A 3 -4.99 1.68 -9.31
C ILE A 3 -3.99 0.78 -10.02
N THR A 4 -2.83 1.34 -10.37
CA THR A 4 -1.75 0.63 -11.04
C THR A 4 -0.47 0.76 -10.22
N PRO A 5 0.18 -0.34 -9.80
CA PRO A 5 1.49 -0.24 -9.18
C PRO A 5 2.53 0.18 -10.22
N ILE A 6 3.08 1.37 -10.07
CA ILE A 6 4.17 1.87 -10.92
C ILE A 6 5.55 1.62 -10.30
N GLN A 7 5.58 1.35 -9.00
CA GLN A 7 6.74 0.86 -8.27
C GLN A 7 6.24 -0.09 -7.18
N HIS A 8 6.91 -1.22 -6.97
CA HIS A 8 6.56 -2.19 -5.94
C HIS A 8 7.81 -2.67 -5.20
N PRO A 9 7.69 -2.99 -3.90
CA PRO A 9 8.81 -3.54 -3.17
C PRO A 9 9.23 -4.91 -3.69
N THR A 10 10.53 -5.11 -3.76
CA THR A 10 11.17 -6.38 -4.13
C THR A 10 11.86 -7.02 -2.93
N ASP A 11 12.29 -6.19 -1.97
CA ASP A 11 13.10 -6.60 -0.84
C ASP A 11 12.56 -6.03 0.48
N GLY A 12 12.85 -6.74 1.57
CA GLY A 12 12.50 -6.35 2.92
C GLY A 12 13.28 -7.15 3.94
N ALA A 13 13.36 -6.63 5.17
CA ALA A 13 13.98 -7.33 6.29
C ALA A 13 12.95 -7.49 7.41
N ALA A 14 12.64 -8.74 7.74
CA ALA A 14 11.84 -9.05 8.91
C ALA A 14 12.59 -8.64 10.19
N PHE A 15 11.86 -8.10 11.16
CA PHE A 15 12.42 -7.60 12.42
C PHE A 15 11.75 -8.23 13.65
N GLU A 16 10.77 -9.10 13.43
CA GLU A 16 10.02 -9.87 14.42
C GLU A 16 9.55 -8.99 15.59
N ARG A 17 10.16 -9.15 16.77
CA ARG A 17 9.81 -8.43 18.00
C ARG A 17 10.78 -7.28 18.32
N GLN A 18 11.55 -6.83 17.33
CA GLN A 18 12.56 -5.78 17.46
C GLN A 18 12.16 -4.54 16.63
N PRO A 19 11.16 -3.75 17.07
CA PRO A 19 10.60 -2.68 16.26
C PRO A 19 11.61 -1.57 15.91
N LEU A 20 12.66 -1.40 16.72
CA LEU A 20 13.74 -0.43 16.47
C LEU A 20 14.71 -0.87 15.37
N SER A 21 14.67 -2.15 14.96
CA SER A 21 15.48 -2.68 13.84
C SER A 21 14.70 -2.70 12.52
N ARG A 22 13.50 -2.12 12.49
CA ARG A 22 12.64 -2.12 11.31
C ARG A 22 13.29 -1.35 10.17
N ILE A 23 13.33 -2.00 9.01
CA ILE A 23 13.71 -1.39 7.74
C ILE A 23 12.47 -1.41 6.84
N ALA A 24 12.19 -0.27 6.20
CA ALA A 24 11.08 -0.20 5.26
C ALA A 24 11.34 -1.08 4.04
N LEU A 25 10.28 -1.65 3.49
CA LEU A 25 10.28 -2.37 2.23
C LEU A 25 10.83 -1.49 1.12
N THR A 26 11.65 -2.06 0.24
CA THR A 26 12.36 -1.33 -0.81
C THR A 26 12.20 -2.01 -2.18
N PRO A 27 12.03 -1.23 -3.27
CA PRO A 27 11.70 0.19 -3.26
C PRO A 27 10.28 0.43 -2.69
N PRO A 28 9.91 1.65 -2.25
CA PRO A 28 8.60 1.90 -1.65
C PRO A 28 7.47 1.63 -2.65
N LEU A 29 6.30 1.21 -2.15
CA LEU A 29 5.13 1.01 -3.00
C LEU A 29 4.59 2.37 -3.47
N ILE A 30 4.45 2.53 -4.79
CA ILE A 30 3.81 3.69 -5.41
C ILE A 30 2.73 3.20 -6.36
N LEU A 31 1.50 3.66 -6.12
CA LEU A 31 0.34 3.37 -6.96
C LEU A 31 -0.06 4.64 -7.70
N GLN A 32 -0.35 4.52 -8.98
CA GLN A 32 -1.01 5.56 -9.77
C GLN A 32 -2.52 5.34 -9.78
N LEU A 33 -3.29 6.40 -9.59
CA LEU A 33 -4.75 6.40 -9.72
C LEU A 33 -5.16 7.02 -11.06
N ASP A 34 -5.77 6.20 -11.91
CA ASP A 34 -6.40 6.65 -13.14
C ASP A 34 -7.92 6.76 -12.94
N THR A 35 -8.47 7.90 -13.38
CA THR A 35 -9.91 8.15 -13.42
C THR A 35 -10.32 8.62 -14.80
N TRP A 36 -11.47 8.17 -15.28
CA TRP A 36 -12.03 8.56 -16.56
C TRP A 36 -13.40 9.22 -16.38
N ASP A 37 -13.70 10.19 -17.22
CA ASP A 37 -15.04 10.73 -17.36
C ASP A 37 -15.94 9.79 -18.20
N LYS A 38 -17.20 10.20 -18.41
CA LYS A 38 -18.18 9.47 -19.22
C LYS A 38 -17.78 9.31 -20.69
N ASP A 39 -16.89 10.16 -21.19
CA ASP A 39 -16.40 10.16 -22.56
C ASP A 39 -15.05 9.41 -22.68
N ASN A 40 -14.67 8.68 -21.63
CA ASN A 40 -13.44 7.88 -21.52
C ASN A 40 -12.15 8.71 -21.60
N ARG A 41 -12.20 9.98 -21.19
CA ARG A 41 -11.02 10.85 -21.08
C ARG A 41 -10.45 10.78 -19.68
N LEU A 42 -9.13 10.71 -19.58
CA LEU A 42 -8.44 10.74 -18.29
C LEU A 42 -8.67 12.10 -17.63
N ILE A 43 -9.10 12.09 -16.37
CA ILE A 43 -9.39 13.29 -15.57
C ILE A 43 -8.80 13.16 -14.16
N ILE A 44 -8.61 14.31 -13.50
CA ILE A 44 -8.28 14.41 -12.08
C ILE A 44 -9.52 14.93 -11.34
N PRO A 45 -10.27 14.07 -10.61
CA PRO A 45 -11.52 14.48 -9.98
C PRO A 45 -11.29 15.07 -8.56
N SER A 46 -10.79 16.30 -8.47
CA SER A 46 -10.30 16.90 -7.20
C SER A 46 -11.26 16.75 -6.01
N ASP A 47 -12.58 16.97 -6.19
CA ASP A 47 -13.57 16.84 -5.10
C ASP A 47 -13.69 15.40 -4.58
N ALA A 48 -13.65 14.40 -5.47
CA ALA A 48 -13.73 13.00 -5.09
C ALA A 48 -12.44 12.55 -4.39
N LEU A 49 -11.28 13.05 -4.84
CA LEU A 49 -9.98 12.69 -4.27
C LEU A 49 -9.85 13.09 -2.80
N ALA A 50 -10.43 14.22 -2.40
CA ALA A 50 -10.37 14.70 -1.02
C ALA A 50 -10.96 13.71 0.01
N SER A 51 -11.81 12.80 -0.44
CA SER A 51 -12.44 11.76 0.39
C SER A 51 -11.96 10.35 0.07
N MET A 52 -10.82 10.17 -0.61
CA MET A 52 -10.29 8.85 -0.94
C MET A 52 -9.06 8.48 -0.11
N VAL A 53 -8.96 7.20 0.21
CA VAL A 53 -7.76 6.59 0.77
C VAL A 53 -7.45 5.29 0.05
N CYS A 54 -6.18 4.96 -0.06
CA CYS A 54 -5.74 3.62 -0.39
C CYS A 54 -5.18 2.97 0.88
N THR A 55 -5.68 1.78 1.19
CA THR A 55 -5.14 0.95 2.27
C THR A 55 -4.37 -0.23 1.68
N ILE A 56 -3.46 -0.78 2.46
CA ILE A 56 -2.76 -2.02 2.10
C ILE A 56 -2.90 -3.09 3.19
N THR A 57 -3.04 -4.33 2.74
CA THR A 57 -2.98 -5.52 3.57
C THR A 57 -1.98 -6.52 2.99
N LEU A 58 -1.64 -7.56 3.76
CA LEU A 58 -0.70 -8.59 3.34
C LEU A 58 -1.44 -9.84 2.93
N GLN A 59 -1.03 -10.44 1.81
CA GLN A 59 -1.53 -11.74 1.36
C GLN A 59 -0.38 -12.71 1.13
N ALA A 60 -0.64 -14.00 1.32
CA ALA A 60 0.20 -15.06 0.80
C ALA A 60 0.15 -15.08 -0.74
N VAL A 61 1.09 -15.81 -1.35
CA VAL A 61 1.20 -15.92 -2.82
C VAL A 61 -0.05 -16.56 -3.44
N ASP A 62 -0.73 -17.44 -2.70
CA ASP A 62 -1.99 -18.10 -3.07
C ASP A 62 -3.24 -17.21 -2.84
N GLY A 63 -3.08 -16.02 -2.24
CA GLY A 63 -4.14 -15.06 -1.98
C GLY A 63 -4.77 -15.15 -0.59
N GLU A 64 -4.32 -16.06 0.29
CA GLU A 64 -4.78 -16.10 1.68
C GLU A 64 -4.39 -14.81 2.43
N ASP A 65 -5.27 -14.30 3.29
CA ASP A 65 -4.95 -13.15 4.12
C ASP A 65 -3.84 -13.51 5.13
N ARG A 66 -2.77 -12.72 5.13
CA ARG A 66 -1.63 -12.86 6.03
C ARG A 66 -1.37 -11.57 6.79
N SER A 67 -2.40 -10.78 7.06
CA SER A 67 -2.27 -9.52 7.80
C SER A 67 -1.97 -9.74 9.28
N LEU A 68 -2.33 -10.91 9.82
CA LEU A 68 -2.10 -11.30 11.20
C LEU A 68 -1.32 -12.61 11.27
N VAL A 69 -0.46 -12.74 12.28
CA VAL A 69 0.26 -13.98 12.59
C VAL A 69 0.19 -14.29 14.07
N ARG A 70 0.04 -15.59 14.40
CA ARG A 70 0.18 -16.08 15.78
C ARG A 70 1.66 -16.30 16.06
N VAL A 71 2.16 -15.70 17.14
CA VAL A 71 3.55 -15.86 17.55
C VAL A 71 3.73 -17.24 18.20
N PRO A 72 4.71 -18.06 17.77
CA PRO A 72 4.97 -19.37 18.36
C PRO A 72 5.13 -19.31 19.88
N ASP A 73 4.67 -20.36 20.57
CA ASP A 73 4.77 -20.52 22.02
C ASP A 73 4.10 -19.42 22.86
N THR A 74 3.20 -18.64 22.24
CA THR A 74 2.41 -17.61 22.92
C THR A 74 0.98 -17.55 22.38
N ASP A 75 0.08 -16.94 23.14
CA ASP A 75 -1.28 -16.62 22.67
C ASP A 75 -1.37 -15.29 21.91
N LEU A 76 -0.22 -14.67 21.60
CA LEU A 76 -0.18 -13.37 20.95
C LEU A 76 -0.46 -13.49 19.44
N VAL A 77 -1.37 -12.64 18.95
CA VAL A 77 -1.62 -12.41 17.53
C VAL A 77 -1.16 -10.99 17.22
N VAL A 78 -0.29 -10.85 16.22
CA VAL A 78 0.34 -9.57 15.88
C VAL A 78 0.16 -9.26 14.40
N SER A 79 0.18 -7.96 14.07
CA SER A 79 0.14 -7.50 12.69
C SER A 79 1.43 -7.85 11.95
N MET A 80 1.28 -8.36 10.73
CA MET A 80 2.40 -8.65 9.84
C MET A 80 2.92 -7.38 9.16
N LEU A 81 2.05 -6.42 8.84
CA LEU A 81 2.45 -5.12 8.32
C LEU A 81 2.57 -4.11 9.47
N VAL A 82 3.65 -3.35 9.46
CA VAL A 82 3.94 -2.31 10.46
C VAL A 82 4.36 -1.03 9.76
N GLY A 83 3.84 0.11 10.23
CA GLY A 83 4.09 1.43 9.68
C GLY A 83 2.83 2.01 9.04
N SER A 84 2.99 2.85 8.01
CA SER A 84 1.87 3.54 7.35
C SER A 84 1.20 2.65 6.30
N THR A 85 0.09 2.01 6.68
CA THR A 85 -0.70 1.13 5.79
C THR A 85 -1.85 1.85 5.07
N ILE A 86 -1.98 3.16 5.27
CA ILE A 86 -2.98 4.02 4.64
C ILE A 86 -2.26 5.19 3.97
N SER A 87 -2.69 5.54 2.76
CA SER A 87 -2.18 6.68 2.01
C SER A 87 -3.34 7.45 1.39
N THR A 88 -3.23 8.77 1.33
CA THR A 88 -4.17 9.67 0.64
C THR A 88 -3.67 9.97 -0.78
N PRO A 89 -4.56 10.29 -1.73
CA PRO A 89 -4.12 10.65 -3.07
C PRO A 89 -3.33 11.97 -3.03
N TYR A 90 -2.26 12.04 -3.82
CA TYR A 90 -1.46 13.25 -3.98
C TYR A 90 -1.21 13.52 -5.46
N GLU A 91 -1.48 14.74 -5.90
CA GLU A 91 -1.19 15.18 -7.26
C GLU A 91 0.31 15.48 -7.40
N MET A 92 0.97 14.82 -8.35
CA MET A 92 2.40 14.96 -8.60
C MET A 92 2.71 14.91 -10.09
N GLU A 93 3.88 15.42 -10.46
CA GLU A 93 4.46 15.13 -11.77
C GLU A 93 5.14 13.76 -11.77
N SER A 94 4.89 12.97 -12.80
CA SER A 94 5.64 11.74 -13.08
C SER A 94 7.10 12.07 -13.44
N GLN A 95 7.94 11.05 -13.49
CA GLN A 95 9.33 11.17 -13.96
C GLN A 95 9.45 11.71 -15.41
N THR A 96 8.36 11.66 -16.18
CA THR A 96 8.29 12.19 -17.55
C THR A 96 7.66 13.59 -17.63
N GLY A 97 7.34 14.21 -16.49
CA GLY A 97 6.74 15.54 -16.41
C GLY A 97 5.21 15.56 -16.59
N HIS A 98 4.55 14.41 -16.74
CA HIS A 98 3.10 14.35 -16.84
C HIS A 98 2.43 14.38 -15.46
N PRO A 99 1.42 15.23 -15.22
CA PRO A 99 0.68 15.25 -13.97
C PRO A 99 -0.12 13.96 -13.78
N GLY A 100 -0.22 13.50 -12.54
CA GLY A 100 -0.98 12.32 -12.16
C GLY A 100 -1.31 12.31 -10.67
N VAL A 101 -2.12 11.35 -10.26
CA VAL A 101 -2.52 11.16 -8.85
C VAL A 101 -1.88 9.88 -8.34
N TYR A 102 -1.20 9.96 -7.20
CA TYR A 102 -0.44 8.86 -6.64
C TYR A 102 -0.77 8.59 -5.18
N PHE A 103 -0.62 7.33 -4.79
CA PHE A 103 -0.56 6.89 -3.39
C PHE A 103 0.86 6.36 -3.13
N VAL A 104 1.51 6.91 -2.12
CA VAL A 104 2.88 6.54 -1.75
C VAL A 104 2.86 5.90 -0.37
N PHE A 105 3.55 4.77 -0.23
CA PHE A 105 3.73 4.07 1.04
C PHE A 105 5.23 3.91 1.33
N PRO A 106 5.89 4.93 1.90
CA PRO A 106 7.33 4.94 2.09
C PRO A 106 7.78 4.17 3.34
N ASP A 107 6.85 3.91 4.27
CA ASP A 107 7.15 3.40 5.61
C ASP A 107 6.36 2.13 5.92
N ILE A 108 6.56 1.08 5.13
CA ILE A 108 5.98 -0.24 5.39
C ILE A 108 7.09 -1.19 5.77
N GLY A 109 6.97 -1.91 6.88
CA GLY A 109 7.81 -3.06 7.22
C GLY A 109 6.99 -4.33 7.37
N VAL A 110 7.64 -5.48 7.20
CA VAL A 110 7.05 -6.80 7.46
C VAL A 110 7.66 -7.36 8.74
N ALA A 111 6.82 -7.77 9.70
CA ALA A 111 7.30 -8.23 11.00
C ALA A 111 7.99 -9.60 10.90
N TYR A 112 7.38 -10.60 10.26
CA TYR A 112 7.91 -11.97 10.20
C TYR A 112 8.28 -12.37 8.77
N PRO A 113 9.33 -13.21 8.59
CA PRO A 113 9.83 -13.57 7.27
C PRO A 113 8.81 -14.38 6.46
N GLY A 114 8.87 -14.24 5.15
CA GLY A 114 8.06 -15.00 4.20
C GLY A 114 7.98 -14.34 2.83
N THR A 115 7.23 -14.96 1.92
CA THR A 115 6.96 -14.42 0.59
C THR A 115 5.50 -14.01 0.50
N PHE A 116 5.27 -12.74 0.18
CA PHE A 116 3.95 -12.12 0.29
C PHE A 116 3.65 -11.23 -0.91
N ARG A 117 2.38 -10.85 -1.03
CA ARG A 117 1.89 -9.81 -1.92
C ARG A 117 1.23 -8.71 -1.08
N LEU A 118 1.39 -7.47 -1.52
CA LEU A 118 0.62 -6.35 -0.98
C LEU A 118 -0.71 -6.25 -1.72
N LYS A 119 -1.80 -6.38 -0.99
CA LYS A 119 -3.14 -6.13 -1.51
C LYS A 119 -3.50 -4.67 -1.28
N CYS A 120 -3.77 -3.95 -2.35
CA CYS A 120 -4.11 -2.54 -2.31
C CYS A 120 -5.62 -2.38 -2.46
N VAL A 121 -6.26 -1.60 -1.60
CA VAL A 121 -7.71 -1.36 -1.62
C VAL A 121 -7.98 0.13 -1.59
N LEU A 122 -8.54 0.65 -2.68
CA LEU A 122 -9.05 2.01 -2.77
C LEU A 122 -10.42 2.08 -2.09
N MET A 123 -10.61 3.04 -1.19
CA MET A 123 -11.86 3.24 -0.46
C MET A 123 -12.23 4.73 -0.41
N PRO A 124 -13.51 5.09 -0.58
CA PRO A 124 -14.01 6.37 -0.12
C PRO A 124 -14.08 6.39 1.41
N LEU A 125 -13.84 7.54 2.01
CA LEU A 125 -14.04 7.83 3.44
C LEU A 125 -15.52 8.09 3.77
N ASN A 126 -16.34 8.30 2.74
CA ASN A 126 -17.77 8.52 2.86
C ASN A 126 -18.42 7.13 2.84
N GLY A 127 -18.96 6.70 3.99
CA GLY A 127 -19.59 5.38 4.17
C GLY A 127 -20.75 5.11 3.24
#